data_AF-A0A443RUI8-F1
#
_entry.id   AF-A0A443RUI8-F1
#
_cell.length_a   1.000
_cell.length_b   1.000
_cell.length_c   1.000
_cell.angle_alpha   90.00
_cell.angle_beta   90.00
_cell.angle_gamma   90.00
#
_symmetry.space_group_name_H-M   'P 1'
#
loop_
_entity.id
_entity.type
_entity.pdbx_description
1 polymer ?
#
loop_
_entity_poly.entity_id
_entity_poly.type
_entity_poly.pdbx_seq_one_letter_code
_entity_poly.pdbx_strand_id
1 'polypeptide(L)'
;MAVDQSGATSDSFVNTSLCSPVDRSPFTVEQRLMQLRTLLTITPTLFDGRSLNCEIFLDVLSSVYYECQRVIATTRNKQQQRFCEFIKPFLDRIQELQLKASDFEQLKIIGRGAFGQVALVKAKESGCIYAMKTLNKLEMLKRAE
;
A
#
# COMPACT_ATOMS: atom_id res chain seq x y z
N MET A 1 22.82 -49.55 27.50
CA MET A 1 23.34 -48.19 27.73
C MET A 1 22.75 -47.34 26.60
N ALA A 2 21.57 -46.69 26.74
CA ALA A 2 21.30 -45.48 27.55
C ALA A 2 22.22 -44.33 27.09
N VAL A 3 21.83 -43.13 26.63
CA VAL A 3 20.64 -42.23 26.72
C VAL A 3 20.79 -41.24 25.53
N ASP A 4 19.82 -41.06 24.63
CA ASP A 4 18.78 -40.01 24.53
C ASP A 4 19.20 -38.51 24.40
N GLN A 5 18.69 -37.92 23.29
CA GLN A 5 18.14 -36.56 23.06
C GLN A 5 18.93 -35.22 23.04
N SER A 6 18.48 -34.39 22.07
CA SER A 6 18.47 -32.91 21.96
C SER A 6 19.78 -32.22 21.53
N GLY A 7 19.81 -31.16 20.72
CA GLY A 7 18.78 -30.30 20.14
C GLY A 7 19.43 -29.09 19.44
N ALA A 8 18.61 -28.37 18.68
CA ALA A 8 18.77 -26.98 18.26
C ALA A 8 19.93 -26.59 17.32
N THR A 9 19.56 -26.39 16.05
CA THR A 9 20.09 -25.40 15.13
C THR A 9 20.31 -24.05 15.82
N SER A 10 21.55 -23.59 15.96
CA SER A 10 21.82 -22.20 16.30
C SER A 10 21.74 -21.36 15.02
N ASP A 11 20.52 -20.89 14.76
CA ASP A 11 20.28 -19.71 13.93
C ASP A 11 21.23 -18.61 14.39
N SER A 12 21.98 -18.07 13.43
CA SER A 12 22.68 -16.81 13.59
C SER A 12 21.62 -15.74 13.82
N PHE A 13 21.30 -15.50 15.09
CA PHE A 13 20.60 -14.32 15.56
C PHE A 13 21.32 -13.11 14.97
N VAL A 14 20.69 -12.52 13.94
CA VAL A 14 21.03 -11.17 13.51
C VAL A 14 20.74 -10.30 14.72
N ASN A 15 21.82 -9.81 15.28
CA ASN A 15 21.90 -9.02 16.49
C ASN A 15 20.91 -7.86 16.41
N THR A 16 19.74 -7.99 17.04
CA THR A 16 18.83 -6.90 17.37
C THR A 16 19.48 -6.01 18.43
N SER A 17 20.49 -5.26 18.01
CA SER A 17 21.06 -4.16 18.78
C SER A 17 21.19 -2.98 17.86
N LEU A 18 20.11 -2.19 17.78
CA LEU A 18 20.13 -0.76 17.48
C LEU A 18 18.74 -0.16 17.80
N CYS A 19 18.25 -0.45 19.00
CA CYS A 19 17.46 0.54 19.73
C CYS A 19 18.48 1.39 20.49
N SER A 20 19.13 2.31 19.78
CA SER A 20 19.81 3.41 20.45
C SER A 20 18.78 4.17 21.28
N PRO A 21 19.10 4.60 22.51
CA PRO A 21 18.16 5.33 23.35
C PRO A 21 17.60 6.50 22.56
N VAL A 22 16.27 6.59 22.47
CA VAL A 22 15.59 7.76 21.93
C VAL A 22 16.08 8.93 22.76
N ASP A 23 17.00 9.72 22.21
CA ASP A 23 17.50 10.93 22.86
C ASP A 23 16.30 11.83 23.14
N ARG A 24 15.92 11.93 24.41
CA ARG A 24 14.81 12.77 24.88
C ARG A 24 15.28 14.20 25.10
N SER A 25 16.28 14.66 24.38
CA SER A 25 16.56 16.09 24.27
C SER A 25 15.37 16.74 23.56
N PRO A 26 14.82 17.87 24.05
CA PRO A 26 13.68 18.50 23.41
C PRO A 26 14.13 19.03 22.04
N PHE A 27 13.69 18.37 20.97
CA PHE A 27 13.90 18.85 19.61
C PHE A 27 13.38 20.28 19.46
N THR A 28 14.17 21.14 18.83
CA THR A 28 13.69 22.46 18.41
C THR A 28 12.54 22.30 17.41
N VAL A 29 11.68 23.32 17.30
CA VAL A 29 10.56 23.29 16.33
C VAL A 29 11.06 22.97 14.92
N GLU A 30 12.19 23.54 14.54
CA GLU A 30 12.83 23.31 13.24
C GLU A 30 13.25 21.85 13.05
N GLN A 31 13.86 21.24 14.06
CA GLN A 31 14.27 19.83 14.01
C GLN A 31 13.06 18.89 13.86
N ARG A 32 11.95 19.16 14.55
CA ARG A 32 10.72 18.38 14.41
C ARG A 32 10.10 18.52 13.01
N LEU A 33 10.08 19.74 12.47
CA LEU A 33 9.56 20.00 11.13
C LEU A 33 10.41 19.33 10.05
N MET A 34 11.74 19.37 10.21
CA MET A 34 12.67 18.68 9.33
C MET A 34 12.45 17.16 9.37
N GLN A 35 12.31 16.56 10.56
CA GLN A 35 12.00 15.15 10.71
C GLN A 35 10.66 14.78 10.06
N LEU A 36 9.60 15.58 10.27
CA LEU A 36 8.30 15.34 9.65
C LEU A 36 8.37 15.36 8.11
N ARG A 37 9.14 16.29 7.53
CA ARG A 37 9.37 16.32 6.07
C ARG A 37 10.10 15.08 5.59
N THR A 38 11.11 14.63 6.32
CA THR A 38 11.84 13.39 6.00
C THR A 38 10.91 12.17 5.98
N LEU A 39 9.94 12.09 6.89
CA LEU A 39 8.95 11.01 6.91
C LEU A 39 8.02 10.97 5.68
N LEU A 40 7.85 12.11 5.01
CA LEU A 40 6.99 12.29 3.83
C LEU A 40 7.78 12.29 2.51
N THR A 41 9.06 11.91 2.53
CA THR A 41 9.90 11.92 1.33
C THR A 41 9.52 10.76 0.39
N ILE A 42 9.56 11.01 -0.92
CA ILE A 42 9.31 10.07 -2.03
C ILE A 42 10.40 8.99 -2.05
N THR A 43 10.38 8.10 -1.06
CA THR A 43 11.32 6.99 -0.95
C THR A 43 10.50 5.71 -0.97
N PRO A 44 10.90 4.66 -1.72
CA PRO A 44 10.16 3.39 -1.80
C PRO A 44 10.35 2.59 -0.51
N THR A 45 9.74 3.03 0.59
CA THR A 45 9.99 2.53 1.95
C THR A 45 8.91 1.57 2.41
N LEU A 46 8.45 0.71 1.51
CA LEU A 46 7.63 -0.44 1.89
C LEU A 46 8.38 -1.46 2.77
N PHE A 47 9.70 -1.28 3.02
CA PHE A 47 10.52 -2.26 3.72
C PHE A 47 11.27 -1.78 4.97
N ASP A 48 11.35 -0.47 5.27
CA ASP A 48 12.12 0.01 6.45
C ASP A 48 11.25 0.35 7.68
N GLY A 49 9.92 0.41 7.51
CA GLY A 49 8.97 0.71 8.59
C GLY A 49 9.10 2.11 9.19
N ARG A 50 9.84 3.02 8.56
CA ARG A 50 10.20 4.33 9.13
C ARG A 50 9.75 5.52 8.30
N SER A 51 9.17 5.32 7.11
CA SER A 51 8.57 6.40 6.33
C SER A 51 7.38 5.91 5.50
N LEU A 52 6.53 6.85 5.06
CA LEU A 52 5.34 6.55 4.29
C LEU A 52 5.50 7.11 2.87
N ASN A 53 5.23 6.28 1.86
CA ASN A 53 5.16 6.73 0.48
C ASN A 53 3.89 7.58 0.28
N CYS A 54 4.01 8.68 -0.47
CA CYS A 54 2.89 9.51 -0.93
C CYS A 54 1.75 8.70 -1.54
N GLU A 55 2.06 7.61 -2.26
CA GLU A 55 1.06 6.70 -2.84
C GLU A 55 0.08 6.16 -1.79
N ILE A 56 0.57 5.83 -0.58
CA ILE A 56 -0.28 5.32 0.52
C ILE A 56 -1.28 6.40 0.94
N PHE A 57 -0.86 7.66 1.00
CA PHE A 57 -1.78 8.76 1.33
C PHE A 57 -2.85 8.96 0.26
N LEU A 58 -2.53 8.74 -1.02
CA LEU A 58 -3.51 8.79 -2.10
C LEU A 58 -4.54 7.65 -1.99
N ASP A 59 -4.09 6.45 -1.63
CA ASP A 59 -4.98 5.30 -1.37
C ASP A 59 -5.88 5.52 -0.15
N VAL A 60 -5.33 6.07 0.93
CA VAL A 60 -6.10 6.41 2.15
C VAL A 60 -7.13 7.49 1.83
N LEU A 61 -6.74 8.56 1.12
CA LEU A 61 -7.66 9.63 0.73
C LEU A 61 -8.81 9.09 -0.14
N SER A 62 -8.48 8.25 -1.12
CA SER A 62 -9.47 7.59 -1.98
C SER A 62 -10.42 6.72 -1.14
N SER A 63 -9.89 5.94 -0.21
CA SER A 63 -10.68 5.06 0.66
C SER A 63 -11.65 5.85 1.55
N VAL A 64 -11.17 6.93 2.19
CA VAL A 64 -11.99 7.82 3.01
C VAL A 64 -13.09 8.48 2.19
N TYR A 65 -12.78 8.93 0.96
CA TYR A 65 -13.78 9.51 0.07
C TYR A 65 -14.88 8.50 -0.29
N TYR A 66 -14.53 7.28 -0.70
CA TYR A 66 -15.52 6.27 -1.06
C TYR A 66 -16.41 5.88 0.12
N GLU A 67 -15.84 5.80 1.33
CA GLU A 67 -16.60 5.59 2.55
C GLU A 67 -17.54 6.77 2.86
N CYS A 68 -17.06 8.01 2.74
CA CYS A 68 -17.89 9.19 2.92
C CYS A 68 -19.05 9.22 1.91
N GLN A 69 -18.79 8.91 0.64
CA GLN A 69 -19.79 8.86 -0.41
C GLN A 69 -20.88 7.81 -0.11
N ARG A 70 -20.46 6.63 0.38
CA ARG A 70 -21.38 5.56 0.80
C ARG A 70 -22.26 6.00 1.98
N VAL A 71 -21.69 6.70 2.95
CA VAL A 71 -22.41 7.17 4.14
C VAL A 71 -23.34 8.34 3.82
N ILE A 72 -23.00 9.24 2.88
CA ILE A 72 -23.85 10.37 2.46
C ILE A 72 -25.18 9.87 1.86
N ALA A 73 -25.17 8.73 1.18
CA ALA A 73 -26.40 8.13 0.65
C ALA A 73 -27.43 7.81 1.76
N THR A 74 -26.94 7.54 2.97
CA THR A 74 -27.76 7.21 4.16
C THR A 74 -27.92 8.42 5.09
N THR A 75 -26.94 9.32 5.13
CA THR A 75 -26.82 10.41 6.11
C THR A 75 -26.77 11.77 5.41
N ARG A 76 -27.71 12.67 5.71
CA ARG A 76 -27.75 14.05 5.16
C ARG A 76 -26.79 15.02 5.87
N ASN A 77 -25.55 14.60 6.13
CA ASN A 77 -24.57 15.45 6.81
C ASN A 77 -23.91 16.44 5.83
N LYS A 78 -24.19 17.73 6.02
CA LYS A 78 -23.66 18.82 5.18
C LYS A 78 -22.12 18.89 5.16
N GLN A 79 -21.44 18.50 6.24
CA GLN A 79 -19.97 18.53 6.28
C GLN A 79 -19.35 17.44 5.40
N GLN A 80 -19.95 16.25 5.38
CA GLN A 80 -19.50 15.16 4.52
C GLN A 80 -19.71 15.49 3.04
N GLN A 81 -20.85 16.11 2.70
CA GLN A 81 -21.13 16.59 1.35
C GLN A 81 -20.07 17.60 0.89
N ARG A 82 -19.78 18.62 1.72
CA ARG A 82 -18.74 19.61 1.44
C ARG A 82 -17.36 18.98 1.24
N PHE A 83 -17.00 18.00 2.07
CA PHE A 83 -15.74 17.27 1.91
C PHE A 83 -15.68 16.54 0.57
N CYS A 84 -16.75 15.81 0.21
CA CYS A 84 -16.78 15.05 -1.04
C CYS A 84 -16.75 15.98 -2.26
N GLU A 85 -17.50 17.08 -2.24
CA GLU A 85 -17.47 18.11 -3.30
C GLU A 85 -16.08 18.72 -3.46
N PHE A 86 -15.39 19.00 -2.35
CA PHE A 86 -14.04 19.57 -2.36
C PHE A 86 -12.98 18.60 -2.90
N ILE A 87 -13.04 17.34 -2.48
CA ILE A 87 -12.02 16.33 -2.83
C ILE A 87 -12.24 15.71 -4.22
N LYS A 88 -13.49 15.67 -4.71
CA LYS A 88 -13.85 15.05 -5.99
C LYS A 88 -12.94 15.43 -7.17
N PRO A 89 -12.71 16.72 -7.50
CA PRO A 89 -11.88 17.07 -8.66
C PRO A 89 -10.44 16.59 -8.53
N PHE A 90 -9.91 16.55 -7.30
CA PHE A 90 -8.57 16.04 -7.04
C PHE A 90 -8.50 14.52 -7.21
N LEU A 91 -9.50 13.78 -6.71
CA LEU A 91 -9.57 12.33 -6.90
C LEU A 91 -9.81 11.93 -8.35
N ASP A 92 -10.62 12.68 -9.09
CA ASP A 92 -10.79 12.44 -10.53
C ASP A 92 -9.45 12.54 -11.25
N ARG A 93 -8.66 13.56 -10.92
CA ARG A 93 -7.33 13.73 -11.50
C ARG A 93 -6.37 12.60 -11.12
N ILE A 94 -6.40 12.15 -9.86
CA ILE A 94 -5.60 10.98 -9.43
C ILE A 94 -6.02 9.74 -10.22
N GLN A 95 -7.32 9.47 -10.30
CA GLN A 95 -7.83 8.31 -11.02
C GLN A 95 -7.51 8.37 -12.50
N GLU A 96 -7.51 9.53 -13.14
CA GLU A 96 -7.06 9.69 -14.53
C GLU A 96 -5.60 9.28 -14.73
N LEU A 97 -4.72 9.66 -13.80
CA LEU A 97 -3.28 9.48 -13.90
C LEU A 97 -2.79 8.12 -13.39
N GLN A 98 -3.53 7.48 -12.48
CA GLN A 98 -3.18 6.17 -11.94
C GLN A 98 -3.26 5.08 -13.01
N LEU A 99 -2.35 4.10 -12.90
CA LEU A 99 -2.28 2.95 -13.77
C LEU A 99 -3.57 2.12 -13.70
N LYS A 100 -4.14 1.80 -14.86
CA LYS A 100 -5.37 1.02 -14.99
C LYS A 100 -5.14 -0.24 -15.81
N ALA A 101 -5.98 -1.24 -15.57
CA ALA A 101 -6.04 -2.41 -16.43
C ALA A 101 -6.38 -2.06 -17.89
N SER A 102 -7.10 -0.95 -18.12
CA SER A 102 -7.42 -0.44 -19.46
C SER A 102 -6.20 0.01 -20.26
N ASP A 103 -5.06 0.26 -19.61
CA ASP A 103 -3.83 0.73 -20.26
C ASP A 103 -3.06 -0.44 -20.90
N PHE A 104 -3.55 -1.66 -20.67
CA PHE A 104 -2.98 -2.90 -21.17
C PHE A 104 -3.93 -3.62 -22.11
N GLU A 105 -3.36 -4.23 -23.14
CA GLU A 105 -4.03 -5.20 -23.99
C GLU A 105 -3.71 -6.60 -23.47
N GLN A 106 -4.74 -7.39 -23.16
CA GLN A 106 -4.55 -8.77 -22.74
C GLN A 106 -4.31 -9.67 -23.96
N LEU A 107 -3.13 -10.27 -24.03
CA LEU A 107 -2.75 -11.13 -25.15
C LEU A 107 -3.15 -12.59 -24.91
N LYS A 108 -2.71 -13.16 -23.77
CA LYS A 108 -2.90 -14.59 -23.49
C LYS A 108 -2.91 -14.86 -21.99
N ILE A 109 -3.84 -15.67 -21.52
CA ILE A 109 -3.76 -16.21 -20.15
C ILE A 109 -2.63 -17.24 -20.09
N ILE A 110 -1.67 -17.03 -19.19
CA ILE A 110 -0.49 -17.89 -19.00
C ILE A 110 -0.56 -18.72 -17.72
N GLY A 111 -1.47 -18.41 -16.80
CA GLY A 111 -1.69 -19.21 -15.61
C GLY A 111 -3.01 -18.92 -14.93
N ARG A 112 -3.60 -19.96 -14.32
CA ARG A 112 -4.73 -19.85 -13.38
C ARG A 112 -4.33 -20.55 -12.10
N GLY A 113 -4.42 -19.87 -10.99
CA GLY A 113 -4.10 -20.42 -9.67
C GLY A 113 -5.24 -20.20 -8.69
N ALA A 114 -5.05 -20.67 -7.45
CA ALA A 114 -6.05 -20.49 -6.40
C ALA A 114 -6.42 -19.00 -6.21
N PHE A 115 -5.44 -18.11 -6.28
CA PHE A 115 -5.60 -16.68 -5.96
C PHE A 115 -6.02 -15.78 -7.12
N GLY A 116 -6.09 -16.32 -8.34
CA GLY A 116 -6.48 -15.54 -9.52
C GLY A 116 -5.81 -16.01 -10.80
N GLN A 117 -5.72 -15.11 -11.77
CA GLN A 117 -5.16 -15.40 -13.09
C GLN A 117 -3.92 -14.57 -13.37
N VAL A 118 -3.01 -15.14 -14.17
CA VAL A 118 -1.85 -14.45 -14.73
C VAL A 118 -2.01 -14.43 -16.24
N ALA A 119 -1.94 -13.23 -16.83
CA ALA A 119 -2.01 -13.04 -18.27
C ALA A 119 -0.77 -12.31 -18.79
N LEU A 120 -0.30 -12.72 -19.97
CA LEU A 120 0.60 -11.93 -20.78
C LEU A 120 -0.16 -10.72 -21.31
N VAL A 121 0.35 -9.53 -21.05
CA VAL A 121 -0.26 -8.26 -21.45
C VAL A 121 0.75 -7.39 -22.19
N LYS A 122 0.26 -6.48 -23.02
CA LYS A 122 1.05 -5.46 -23.70
C LYS A 122 0.60 -4.08 -23.24
N ALA A 123 1.52 -3.24 -22.76
CA ALA A 123 1.22 -1.84 -22.49
C ALA A 123 0.92 -1.13 -23.82
N LYS A 124 -0.23 -0.46 -23.91
CA LYS A 124 -0.71 0.13 -25.17
C LYS A 124 0.21 1.22 -25.71
N GLU A 125 0.75 2.05 -24.82
CA GLU A 125 1.59 3.20 -25.19
C GLU A 125 3.00 2.80 -25.60
N SER A 126 3.68 1.99 -24.77
CA SER A 126 5.08 1.61 -25.01
C SER A 126 5.26 0.36 -25.86
N GLY A 127 4.22 -0.47 -25.96
CA GLY A 127 4.29 -1.78 -26.59
C GLY A 127 5.05 -2.83 -25.79
N CYS A 128 5.53 -2.49 -24.58
CA CYS A 128 6.25 -3.41 -23.69
C CYS A 128 5.35 -4.55 -23.22
N ILE A 129 5.94 -5.74 -23.11
CA ILE A 129 5.23 -6.96 -22.70
C ILE A 129 5.48 -7.24 -21.22
N TYR A 130 4.41 -7.58 -20.49
CA TYR A 130 4.44 -7.87 -19.05
C TYR A 130 3.59 -9.11 -18.72
N ALA A 131 3.80 -9.68 -17.54
CA ALA A 131 2.88 -10.64 -16.94
C ALA A 131 2.02 -9.92 -15.88
N MET A 132 0.73 -9.78 -16.13
CA MET A 132 -0.22 -9.18 -15.20
C MET A 132 -0.89 -10.26 -14.35
N LYS A 133 -0.81 -10.12 -13.02
CA LYS A 133 -1.55 -10.96 -12.07
C LYS A 133 -2.79 -10.23 -11.61
N THR A 134 -3.97 -10.80 -11.85
CA THR A 134 -5.25 -10.26 -11.40
C THR A 134 -5.72 -11.02 -10.16
N LEU A 135 -5.97 -10.29 -9.08
CA LEU A 135 -6.48 -10.80 -7.80
C LEU A 135 -7.87 -10.19 -7.54
N ASN A 136 -8.83 -10.99 -7.06
CA ASN A 136 -10.12 -10.48 -6.64
C ASN A 136 -10.08 -10.10 -5.15
N LYS A 137 -10.31 -8.82 -4.84
CA LYS A 137 -10.24 -8.28 -3.45
C LYS A 137 -11.13 -9.05 -2.47
N LEU A 138 -12.37 -9.38 -2.84
CA LEU A 138 -13.31 -10.08 -1.96
C LEU A 138 -12.88 -11.53 -1.70
N GLU A 139 -12.38 -12.21 -2.73
CA GLU A 139 -11.85 -13.57 -2.59
C GLU A 139 -10.57 -13.61 -1.74
N MET A 140 -9.78 -12.54 -1.73
CA MET A 140 -8.61 -12.44 -0.85
C MET A 140 -9.02 -12.28 0.61
N LEU A 141 -10.10 -11.53 0.89
CA LEU A 141 -10.59 -11.36 2.26
C LEU A 141 -11.14 -12.67 2.84
N LYS A 142 -11.94 -13.42 2.07
CA LYS A 142 -12.54 -14.70 2.51
C LYS A 142 -11.55 -15.79 2.92
N ARG A 143 -10.28 -15.67 2.50
CA ARG A 143 -9.23 -16.67 2.76
C ARG A 143 -8.21 -16.22 3.80
N ALA A 144 -8.33 -14.98 4.27
CA ALA A 144 -7.54 -14.48 5.38
C ALA A 144 -8.16 -14.87 6.74
N GLU A 145 -9.39 -15.38 6.74
CA GLU A 145 -10.06 -16.07 7.85
C GLU A 145 -9.69 -17.56 7.86
#